data_AF-A0A438XPI7-F1
#
_entry.id   AF-A0A438XPI7-F1
#
_cell.length_a   1.000
_cell.length_b   1.000
_cell.length_c   1.000
_cell.angle_alpha   90.00
_cell.angle_beta   90.00
_cell.angle_gamma   90.00
#
_symmetry.space_group_name_H-M   'P 1'
#
loop_
_entity.id
_entity.type
_entity.pdbx_description
1 polymer ?
#
loop_
_entity_poly.entity_id
_entity_poly.type
_entity_poly.pdbx_seq_one_letter_code
_entity_poly.pdbx_strand_id
1 'polypeptide(L)'
;MKEELFKEKSRYITGFVLIIVAGLILYADNLLLFWAVLGGIYAVGFSEALRLFQVKASFSLYFILVLSWVAAYFNGHPIECALISAMVMASVIAYQKAHHSEAILPFLYPGVGFFALFGVYKDFGAVAIIWLLVVVVASDVGAFFGGKLLGKTPFT
;
A
#
# COMPACT_ATOMS: atom_id res chain seq x y z
N MET A 1 31.83 13.13 14.12
CA MET A 1 30.57 13.90 13.97
C MET A 1 30.32 14.40 12.55
N LYS A 2 31.31 14.96 11.83
CA LYS A 2 31.12 15.36 10.42
C LYS A 2 31.08 14.17 9.44
N GLU A 3 31.80 13.09 9.69
CA GLU A 3 31.86 11.93 8.78
C GLU A 3 30.60 11.04 8.79
N GLU A 4 29.92 10.90 9.94
CA GLU A 4 28.65 10.14 10.00
C GLU A 4 27.51 10.84 9.24
N LEU A 5 27.52 12.18 9.21
CA LEU A 5 26.60 12.99 8.39
C LEU A 5 26.75 12.74 6.88
N PHE A 6 27.96 12.38 6.40
CA PHE A 6 28.18 12.07 4.99
C PHE A 6 27.73 10.65 4.63
N LYS A 7 27.78 9.69 5.56
CA LYS A 7 27.27 8.32 5.37
C LYS A 7 25.74 8.26 5.41
N GLU A 8 25.11 9.09 6.26
CA GLU A 8 23.65 9.26 6.34
C GLU A 8 23.07 10.18 5.25
N LYS A 9 23.92 10.96 4.55
CA LYS A 9 23.50 11.93 3.52
C LYS A 9 22.58 11.32 2.46
N SER A 10 22.86 10.09 2.05
CA SER A 10 22.04 9.38 1.06
C SER A 10 20.61 9.13 1.58
N ARG A 11 20.44 8.79 2.85
CA ARG A 11 19.13 8.48 3.45
C ARG A 11 18.27 9.73 3.55
N TYR A 12 18.86 10.85 4.00
CA TYR A 12 18.17 12.13 4.06
C TYR A 12 17.77 12.65 2.68
N ILE A 13 18.66 12.53 1.68
CA ILE A 13 18.35 12.92 0.30
C ILE A 13 17.19 12.08 -0.24
N THR A 14 17.24 10.75 -0.10
CA THR A 14 16.16 9.87 -0.59
C THR A 14 14.83 10.19 0.10
N GLY A 15 14.82 10.39 1.41
CA GLY A 15 13.60 10.76 2.15
C GLY A 15 13.00 12.08 1.65
N PHE A 16 13.83 13.10 1.48
CA PHE A 16 13.38 14.40 0.97
C PHE A 16 12.86 14.31 -0.47
N VAL A 17 13.56 13.56 -1.34
CA VAL A 17 13.12 13.31 -2.72
C VAL A 17 11.77 12.60 -2.76
N LEU A 18 11.54 11.59 -1.91
CA LEU A 18 10.26 10.88 -1.85
C LEU A 18 9.10 11.81 -1.46
N ILE A 19 9.30 12.70 -0.48
CA ILE A 19 8.29 13.69 -0.07
C ILE A 19 7.97 14.63 -1.23
N ILE A 20 8.99 15.15 -1.92
CA ILE A 20 8.79 16.04 -3.07
C ILE A 20 8.03 15.31 -4.18
N VAL A 21 8.46 14.09 -4.54
CA VAL A 21 7.83 13.31 -5.60
C VAL A 21 6.36 13.01 -5.26
N ALA A 22 6.08 12.56 -4.04
CA ALA A 22 4.71 12.34 -3.57
C ALA A 22 3.89 13.63 -3.61
N GLY A 23 4.46 14.75 -3.17
CA GLY A 23 3.82 16.06 -3.20
C GLY A 23 3.50 16.53 -4.63
N LEU A 24 4.41 16.35 -5.58
CA LEU A 24 4.18 16.69 -6.99
C LEU A 24 3.10 15.83 -7.63
N ILE A 25 3.05 14.54 -7.32
CA ILE A 25 2.02 13.62 -7.82
C ILE A 25 0.64 14.03 -7.30
N LEU A 26 0.54 14.35 -6.00
CA LEU A 26 -0.70 14.82 -5.40
C LEU A 26 -1.10 16.22 -5.90
N TYR A 27 -0.13 17.10 -6.14
CA TYR A 27 -0.37 18.44 -6.70
C TYR A 27 -0.90 18.39 -8.14
N ALA A 28 -0.46 17.41 -8.94
CA ALA A 28 -0.94 17.24 -10.31
C ALA A 28 -2.43 16.86 -10.39
N ASP A 29 -2.99 16.30 -9.30
CA ASP A 29 -4.37 15.85 -9.16
C ASP A 29 -4.93 15.13 -10.40
N ASN A 30 -4.11 14.29 -11.00
CA ASN A 30 -4.43 13.55 -12.21
C ASN A 30 -4.73 12.08 -11.86
N LEU A 31 -5.96 11.66 -12.13
CA LEU A 31 -6.43 10.31 -11.81
C LEU A 31 -5.57 9.21 -12.43
N LEU A 32 -5.20 9.34 -13.71
CA LEU A 32 -4.42 8.34 -14.41
C LEU A 32 -3.00 8.25 -13.83
N LEU A 33 -2.38 9.40 -13.54
CA LEU A 33 -1.06 9.46 -12.92
C LEU A 33 -1.09 8.81 -11.53
N PHE A 34 -2.06 9.19 -10.69
CA PHE A 34 -2.20 8.65 -9.34
C PHE A 34 -2.45 7.14 -9.36
N TRP A 35 -3.37 6.67 -10.22
CA TRP A 35 -3.64 5.24 -10.43
C TRP A 35 -2.40 4.47 -10.88
N ALA A 36 -1.62 5.00 -11.84
CA ALA A 36 -0.44 4.33 -12.36
C ALA A 36 0.68 4.24 -11.31
N VAL A 37 0.95 5.33 -10.59
CA VAL A 37 1.95 5.35 -9.51
C VAL A 37 1.53 4.40 -8.39
N LEU A 38 0.30 4.53 -7.91
CA LEU A 38 -0.20 3.73 -6.80
C LEU A 38 -0.24 2.24 -7.18
N GLY A 39 -0.55 1.91 -8.44
CA GLY A 39 -0.48 0.55 -8.97
C GLY A 39 0.93 -0.02 -9.01
N GLY A 40 1.92 0.78 -9.40
CA GLY A 40 3.33 0.39 -9.33
C GLY A 40 3.78 0.09 -7.91
N ILE A 41 3.41 0.95 -6.94
CA ILE A 41 3.71 0.73 -5.52
C ILE A 41 2.96 -0.51 -5.00
N TYR A 42 1.70 -0.70 -5.40
CA TYR A 42 0.93 -1.90 -5.04
C TYR A 42 1.58 -3.19 -5.53
N ALA A 43 2.08 -3.22 -6.77
CA ALA A 43 2.76 -4.39 -7.31
C ALA A 43 4.04 -4.75 -6.52
N VAL A 44 4.80 -3.74 -6.08
CA VAL A 44 5.96 -3.94 -5.19
C VAL A 44 5.49 -4.46 -3.83
N GLY A 45 4.52 -3.82 -3.19
CA GLY A 45 3.98 -4.26 -1.91
C GLY A 45 3.39 -5.67 -1.94
N PHE A 46 2.74 -6.05 -3.04
CA PHE A 46 2.22 -7.40 -3.24
C PHE A 46 3.35 -8.42 -3.38
N SER A 47 4.42 -8.07 -4.11
CA SER A 47 5.61 -8.91 -4.24
C SER A 47 6.30 -9.14 -2.89
N GLU A 48 6.35 -8.12 -2.04
CA GLU A 48 6.85 -8.22 -0.67
C GLU A 48 5.93 -9.07 0.20
N ALA A 49 4.61 -8.91 0.10
CA ALA A 49 3.65 -9.71 0.83
C ALA A 49 3.70 -11.19 0.46
N LEU A 50 3.92 -11.54 -0.82
CA LEU A 50 4.16 -12.92 -1.23
C LEU A 50 5.36 -13.53 -0.50
N ARG A 51 6.45 -12.77 -0.36
CA ARG A 51 7.63 -13.21 0.41
C ARG A 51 7.34 -13.30 1.89
N LEU A 52 6.60 -12.35 2.46
CA LEU A 52 6.19 -12.33 3.86
C LEU A 52 5.38 -13.58 4.23
N PHE A 53 4.40 -13.93 3.40
CA PHE A 53 3.52 -15.09 3.60
C PHE A 53 4.07 -16.40 3.03
N GLN A 54 5.33 -16.41 2.55
CA GLN A 54 5.98 -17.60 1.98
C GLN A 54 5.21 -18.23 0.81
N VAL A 55 4.49 -17.42 0.05
CA VAL A 55 3.71 -17.85 -1.12
C VAL A 55 4.60 -17.78 -2.36
N LYS A 56 4.68 -18.88 -3.10
CA LYS A 56 5.42 -18.90 -4.37
C LYS A 56 4.73 -18.01 -5.39
N ALA A 57 5.48 -17.05 -5.89
CA ALA A 57 5.05 -16.19 -6.99
C ALA A 57 4.65 -17.04 -8.21
N SER A 58 3.44 -16.81 -8.72
CA SER A 58 2.91 -17.52 -9.89
C SER A 58 2.27 -16.54 -10.85
N PHE A 59 2.20 -16.92 -12.13
CA PHE A 59 1.58 -16.08 -13.16
C PHE A 59 0.12 -15.76 -12.84
N SER A 60 -0.65 -16.73 -12.33
CA SER A 60 -2.06 -16.55 -11.97
C SER A 60 -2.27 -15.46 -10.91
N LEU A 61 -1.39 -15.36 -9.91
CA LEU A 61 -1.49 -14.34 -8.86
C LEU A 61 -1.32 -12.93 -9.42
N TYR A 62 -0.28 -12.71 -10.22
CA TYR A 62 -0.05 -11.42 -10.86
C TYR A 62 -1.10 -11.09 -11.91
N PHE A 63 -1.64 -12.10 -12.60
CA PHE A 63 -2.74 -11.89 -13.53
C PHE A 63 -4.00 -11.37 -12.81
N ILE A 64 -4.39 -11.98 -11.69
CA ILE A 64 -5.52 -11.52 -10.86
C ILE A 64 -5.24 -10.11 -10.30
N LEU A 65 -3.99 -9.84 -9.85
CA LEU A 65 -3.58 -8.52 -9.38
C LEU A 65 -3.75 -7.44 -10.46
N VAL A 66 -3.22 -7.67 -11.67
CA VAL A 66 -3.28 -6.68 -12.75
C VAL A 66 -4.72 -6.48 -13.20
N LEU A 67 -5.48 -7.57 -13.36
CA LEU A 67 -6.88 -7.51 -13.78
C LEU A 67 -7.73 -6.73 -12.78
N SER A 68 -7.57 -7.01 -11.48
CA SER A 68 -8.31 -6.29 -10.42
C SER A 68 -7.93 -4.82 -10.34
N TRP A 69 -6.65 -4.47 -10.50
CA TRP A 69 -6.19 -3.07 -10.48
C TRP A 69 -6.69 -2.27 -11.69
N VAL A 70 -6.69 -2.89 -12.88
CA VAL A 70 -7.29 -2.29 -14.09
C VAL A 70 -8.80 -2.13 -13.91
N ALA A 71 -9.49 -3.13 -13.35
CA ALA A 71 -10.92 -3.01 -13.06
C ALA A 71 -11.23 -1.86 -12.08
N ALA A 72 -10.37 -1.62 -11.09
CA ALA A 72 -10.51 -0.51 -10.14
C ALA A 72 -10.54 0.86 -10.83
N TYR A 73 -9.77 1.03 -11.91
CA TYR A 73 -9.76 2.28 -12.66
C TYR A 73 -11.16 2.63 -13.20
N PHE A 74 -11.84 1.65 -13.78
CA PHE A 74 -13.16 1.83 -14.40
C PHE A 74 -14.32 1.74 -13.41
N ASN A 75 -14.13 1.12 -12.25
CA ASN A 75 -15.18 0.94 -11.25
C ASN A 75 -15.28 2.17 -10.31
N GLY A 76 -16.51 2.53 -9.91
CA GLY A 76 -16.76 3.55 -8.89
C GLY A 76 -16.41 3.11 -7.47
N HIS A 77 -16.27 1.80 -7.22
CA HIS A 77 -16.02 1.22 -5.89
C HIS A 77 -14.75 0.36 -5.88
N PRO A 78 -13.54 0.97 -5.84
CA PRO A 78 -12.29 0.21 -5.92
C PRO A 78 -12.14 -0.89 -4.87
N ILE A 79 -12.58 -0.67 -3.63
CA ILE A 79 -12.43 -1.65 -2.54
C ILE A 79 -13.09 -2.99 -2.89
N GLU A 80 -14.24 -2.95 -3.56
CA GLU A 80 -14.94 -4.17 -4.00
C GLU A 80 -14.09 -4.99 -4.99
N CYS A 81 -13.32 -4.32 -5.86
CA CYS A 81 -12.41 -5.01 -6.77
C CYS A 81 -11.33 -5.81 -6.02
N ALA A 82 -10.82 -5.29 -4.89
CA ALA A 82 -9.88 -6.03 -4.04
C ALA A 82 -10.55 -7.25 -3.39
N LEU A 83 -11.76 -7.07 -2.85
CA LEU A 83 -12.51 -8.17 -2.23
C LEU A 83 -12.85 -9.27 -3.24
N ILE A 84 -13.30 -8.89 -4.43
CA ILE A 84 -13.56 -9.83 -5.53
C ILE A 84 -12.28 -10.56 -5.93
N SER A 85 -11.13 -9.87 -5.99
CA SER A 85 -9.84 -10.51 -6.29
C SER A 85 -9.47 -11.59 -5.25
N ALA A 86 -9.73 -11.32 -3.97
CA ALA A 86 -9.54 -12.29 -2.90
C ALA A 86 -10.53 -13.47 -3.00
N MET A 87 -11.80 -13.22 -3.36
CA MET A 87 -12.80 -14.26 -3.59
C MET A 87 -12.45 -15.16 -4.78
N VAL A 88 -11.95 -14.58 -5.88
CA VAL A 88 -11.46 -15.34 -7.04
C VAL A 88 -10.29 -16.22 -6.61
N MET A 89 -9.34 -15.68 -5.84
CA MET A 89 -8.23 -16.48 -5.33
C MET A 89 -8.69 -17.61 -4.40
N ALA A 90 -9.61 -17.33 -3.49
CA ALA A 90 -10.24 -18.36 -2.64
C ALA A 90 -10.87 -19.48 -3.47
N SER A 91 -11.55 -19.12 -4.56
CA SER A 91 -12.17 -20.08 -5.49
C SER A 91 -11.13 -20.96 -6.18
N VAL A 92 -10.01 -20.39 -6.61
CA VAL A 92 -8.89 -21.14 -7.21
C VAL A 92 -8.27 -22.12 -6.20
N ILE A 93 -8.05 -21.68 -4.96
CA ILE A 93 -7.53 -22.53 -3.87
C ILE A 93 -8.49 -23.71 -3.61
N ALA A 94 -9.79 -23.42 -3.50
CA ALA A 94 -10.83 -24.43 -3.28
C ALA A 94 -10.89 -25.46 -4.43
N TYR A 95 -10.80 -24.98 -5.68
CA TYR A 95 -10.80 -25.85 -6.86
C TYR A 95 -9.56 -26.75 -6.92
N GLN A 96 -8.38 -26.20 -6.62
CA GLN A 96 -7.12 -26.94 -6.63
C GLN A 96 -6.95 -27.86 -5.42
N LYS A 97 -7.87 -27.81 -4.44
CA LYS A 97 -7.75 -28.48 -3.13
C LYS A 97 -6.39 -28.20 -2.48
N ALA A 98 -5.88 -26.99 -2.67
CA ALA A 98 -4.57 -26.61 -2.19
C ALA A 98 -4.59 -26.49 -0.66
N HIS A 99 -3.59 -27.07 0.00
CA HIS A 99 -3.45 -26.98 1.46
C HIS A 99 -2.99 -25.58 1.92
N HIS A 100 -2.49 -24.75 1.01
CA HIS A 100 -1.92 -23.43 1.30
C HIS A 100 -2.94 -22.32 1.03
N SER A 101 -3.70 -21.96 2.08
CA SER A 101 -4.70 -20.88 2.04
C SER A 101 -4.10 -19.48 2.06
N GLU A 102 -2.79 -19.36 2.32
CA GLU A 102 -2.07 -18.10 2.52
C GLU A 102 -1.99 -17.26 1.24
N ALA A 103 -2.22 -17.86 0.06
CA ALA A 103 -2.24 -17.15 -1.22
C ALA A 103 -3.35 -16.09 -1.32
N ILE A 104 -4.37 -16.14 -0.45
CA ILE A 104 -5.38 -15.07 -0.34
C ILE A 104 -4.85 -13.83 0.39
N LEU A 105 -3.88 -14.00 1.30
CA LEU A 105 -3.43 -12.95 2.20
C LEU A 105 -2.84 -11.74 1.47
N PRO A 106 -2.01 -11.88 0.40
CA PRO A 106 -1.56 -10.74 -0.39
C PRO A 106 -2.67 -9.84 -0.95
N PHE A 107 -3.85 -10.41 -1.26
CA PHE A 107 -5.00 -9.64 -1.75
C PHE A 107 -5.74 -8.91 -0.62
N LEU A 108 -5.67 -9.41 0.60
CA LEU A 108 -6.18 -8.73 1.78
C LEU A 108 -5.17 -7.67 2.27
N TYR A 109 -3.92 -8.08 2.44
CA TYR A 109 -2.78 -7.28 2.84
C TYR A 109 -1.63 -7.48 1.84
N PRO A 110 -1.33 -6.50 0.97
CA PRO A 110 -1.71 -5.09 1.09
C PRO A 110 -2.93 -4.67 0.25
N GLY A 111 -3.53 -5.58 -0.52
CA GLY A 111 -4.53 -5.24 -1.55
C GLY A 111 -5.67 -4.32 -1.08
N VAL A 112 -6.42 -4.71 -0.03
CA VAL A 112 -7.54 -3.88 0.46
C VAL A 112 -7.09 -2.45 0.79
N GLY A 113 -5.92 -2.28 1.40
CA GLY A 113 -5.37 -0.96 1.74
C GLY A 113 -5.11 -0.08 0.51
N PHE A 114 -4.47 -0.63 -0.52
CA PHE A 114 -4.20 0.13 -1.76
C PHE A 114 -5.46 0.51 -2.52
N PHE A 115 -6.43 -0.39 -2.61
CA PHE A 115 -7.70 -0.08 -3.28
C PHE A 115 -8.54 0.90 -2.44
N ALA A 116 -8.47 0.86 -1.11
CA ALA A 116 -9.10 1.86 -0.25
C ALA A 116 -8.49 3.25 -0.44
N LEU A 117 -7.15 3.35 -0.48
CA LEU A 117 -6.46 4.61 -0.79
C LEU A 117 -6.87 5.16 -2.15
N PHE A 118 -6.99 4.29 -3.16
CA PHE A 118 -7.47 4.70 -4.47
C PHE A 118 -8.93 5.15 -4.45
N GLY A 119 -9.80 4.47 -3.68
CA GLY A 119 -11.18 4.88 -3.46
C GLY A 119 -11.30 6.27 -2.86
N VAL A 120 -10.55 6.55 -1.78
CA VAL A 120 -10.52 7.89 -1.15
C VAL A 120 -10.10 8.97 -2.16
N TYR A 121 -9.10 8.67 -3.00
CA TYR A 121 -8.69 9.58 -4.05
C TYR A 121 -9.79 9.82 -5.10
N LYS A 122 -10.51 8.77 -5.53
CA LYS A 122 -11.61 8.92 -6.50
C LYS A 122 -12.79 9.73 -5.95
N ASP A 123 -13.11 9.54 -4.68
CA ASP A 123 -14.28 10.17 -4.06
C ASP A 123 -14.03 11.61 -3.62
N PHE A 124 -12.81 11.91 -3.15
CA PHE A 124 -12.50 13.19 -2.49
C PHE A 124 -11.26 13.92 -3.07
N GLY A 125 -10.60 13.35 -4.07
CA GLY A 125 -9.43 13.94 -4.74
C GLY A 125 -8.16 13.97 -3.90
N ALA A 126 -7.13 14.66 -4.40
CA ALA A 126 -5.82 14.76 -3.76
C ALA A 126 -5.87 15.35 -2.34
N VAL A 127 -6.79 16.29 -2.06
CA VAL A 127 -6.88 16.98 -0.77
C VAL A 127 -7.13 16.00 0.39
N ALA A 128 -8.00 15.01 0.19
CA ALA A 128 -8.27 14.00 1.21
C ALA A 128 -7.04 13.11 1.46
N ILE A 129 -6.29 12.75 0.42
CA ILE A 129 -5.05 11.97 0.56
C ILE A 129 -4.00 12.76 1.33
N ILE A 130 -3.86 14.07 1.07
CA ILE A 130 -2.95 14.95 1.81
C ILE A 130 -3.34 14.97 3.29
N TRP A 131 -4.63 15.15 3.60
CA TRP A 131 -5.12 15.13 4.98
C TRP A 131 -4.89 13.78 5.66
N LEU A 132 -5.11 12.67 4.96
CA LEU A 132 -4.81 11.33 5.46
C LEU A 132 -3.32 11.20 5.82
N LEU A 133 -2.42 11.66 4.95
CA LEU A 133 -0.97 11.65 5.20
C LEU A 133 -0.61 12.50 6.42
N VAL A 134 -1.17 13.71 6.54
CA VAL A 134 -0.94 14.58 7.71
C VAL A 134 -1.37 13.89 9.00
N VAL A 135 -2.54 13.25 9.02
CA VAL A 135 -3.07 12.55 10.20
C VAL A 135 -2.20 11.35 10.57
N VAL A 136 -1.78 10.54 9.60
CA VAL A 136 -0.90 9.38 9.84
C VAL A 136 0.46 9.83 10.39
N VAL A 137 1.09 10.83 9.75
CA VAL A 137 2.39 11.36 10.22
C VAL A 137 2.26 11.97 11.61
N ALA A 138 1.22 12.76 11.87
CA ALA A 138 0.98 13.33 13.18
C ALA A 138 0.75 12.25 14.26
N SER A 139 0.03 11.18 13.90
CA SER A 139 -0.24 10.05 14.80
C SER A 139 1.04 9.28 15.13
N ASP A 140 1.88 8.99 14.13
CA ASP A 140 3.15 8.28 14.33
C ASP A 140 4.12 9.11 15.19
N VAL A 141 4.28 10.40 14.88
CA VAL A 141 5.11 11.32 15.66
C VAL A 141 4.57 11.46 17.08
N GLY A 142 3.25 11.62 17.23
CA GLY A 142 2.58 11.72 18.52
C GLY A 142 2.74 10.45 19.36
N ALA A 143 2.59 9.28 18.77
CA ALA A 143 2.79 7.99 19.44
C ALA A 143 4.24 7.79 19.88
N PHE A 144 5.22 8.18 19.05
CA PHE A 144 6.64 8.09 19.39
C PHE A 144 7.00 8.98 20.60
N PHE A 145 6.64 10.27 20.55
CA PHE A 145 6.95 11.19 21.65
C PHE A 145 6.10 10.90 22.90
N GLY A 146 4.82 10.60 22.71
CA GLY A 146 3.90 10.24 23.80
C GLY A 146 4.37 8.96 24.51
N GLY A 147 4.73 7.93 23.76
CA GLY A 147 5.30 6.70 24.30
C GLY A 147 6.61 6.93 25.04
N LYS A 148 7.49 7.81 24.53
CA LYS A 148 8.75 8.15 25.20
C LYS A 148 8.55 8.88 26.53
N LEU A 149 7.52 9.73 26.64
CA LEU A 149 7.24 10.54 27.83
C LEU A 149 6.40 9.80 28.88
N LEU A 150 5.45 8.99 28.45
CA LEU A 150 4.41 8.39 29.31
C LEU A 150 4.43 6.86 29.33
N GLY A 151 5.19 6.21 28.44
CA GLY A 151 5.20 4.76 28.27
C GLY A 151 5.76 4.04 29.49
N LYS A 152 4.88 3.38 30.25
CA LYS A 152 5.24 2.52 31.38
C LYS A 152 4.78 1.08 31.22
N THR A 153 3.87 0.82 30.28
CA THR A 153 3.26 -0.50 30.04
C THR A 153 3.45 -0.90 28.57
N PRO A 154 4.35 -1.85 28.27
CA PRO A 154 4.49 -2.35 26.90
C PRO A 154 3.23 -3.12 26.49
N PHE A 155 2.80 -2.94 25.25
CA PHE A 155 1.78 -3.80 24.63
C PHE A 155 2.48 -5.11 24.27
N THR A 156 2.35 -6.12 25.14
CA THR A 156 2.72 -7.51 24.87
C THR A 156 1.48 -8.27 24.47
#